data_AF-A0AA96LLX0-F1
#
_entry.id   AF-A0AA96LLX0-F1
#
_cell.length_a   1.000
_cell.length_b   1.000
_cell.length_c   1.000
_cell.angle_alpha   90.00
_cell.angle_beta   90.00
_cell.angle_gamma   90.00
#
_symmetry.space_group_name_H-M   'P 1'
#
loop_
_entity.id
_entity.type
_entity.pdbx_description
1 polymer ?
#
loop_
_entity_poly.entity_id
_entity_poly.type
_entity_poly.pdbx_seq_one_letter_code
_entity_poly.pdbx_strand_id
1 'polypeptide(L)'
;MEKSQLEELTKEFQKIPITSLQELSKAIFNNGIICYIQEIENKINSISSDDLKLKWLDIKRHITLEDTAYLDDFPDGYFYFADLWSNDSGELLLILKKHH
;
A
#
# COMPACT_ATOMS: atom_id res chain seq x y z
N MET A 1 4.05 -24.37 -10.38
CA MET A 1 3.10 -23.24 -10.28
C MET A 1 3.51 -22.50 -9.03
N GLU A 2 4.42 -21.53 -9.15
CA GLU A 2 4.86 -20.72 -8.01
C GLU A 2 3.68 -19.88 -7.56
N LYS A 3 3.33 -19.95 -6.28
CA LYS A 3 2.37 -19.01 -5.69
C LYS A 3 2.93 -17.60 -5.82
N SER A 4 2.08 -16.62 -6.13
CA SER A 4 2.52 -15.24 -6.18
C SER A 4 3.05 -14.83 -4.80
N GLN A 5 4.19 -14.13 -4.73
CA GLN A 5 4.75 -13.64 -3.45
C GLN A 5 3.71 -12.87 -2.63
N LEU A 6 2.79 -12.17 -3.31
CA LEU A 6 1.68 -11.46 -2.69
C LEU A 6 0.70 -12.40 -1.99
N GLU A 7 0.35 -13.53 -2.60
CA GLU A 7 -0.58 -14.51 -2.02
C GLU A 7 -0.03 -15.10 -0.72
N GLU A 8 1.27 -15.36 -0.67
CA GLU A 8 1.92 -15.87 0.54
C GLU A 8 2.00 -14.80 1.63
N LEU A 9 2.24 -13.52 1.26
CA LEU A 9 2.26 -12.39 2.20
C LEU A 9 0.87 -12.11 2.81
N THR A 10 -0.19 -12.25 2.03
CA THR A 10 -1.55 -11.93 2.47
C THR A 10 -2.33 -13.14 2.95
N LYS A 11 -1.75 -14.34 3.01
CA LYS A 11 -2.47 -15.60 3.32
C LYS A 11 -3.20 -15.60 4.67
N GLU A 12 -2.65 -14.89 5.64
CA GLU A 12 -3.16 -14.76 7.02
C GLU A 12 -3.86 -13.42 7.25
N PHE A 13 -4.00 -12.62 6.19
CA PHE A 13 -4.59 -11.30 6.26
C PHE A 13 -5.91 -11.25 5.50
N GLN A 14 -6.79 -10.35 5.94
CA GLN A 14 -8.03 -10.01 5.27
C GLN A 14 -7.97 -8.57 4.80
N LYS A 15 -8.37 -8.33 3.55
CA LYS A 15 -8.42 -6.99 2.99
C LYS A 15 -9.50 -6.18 3.73
N ILE A 16 -9.14 -4.99 4.18
CA ILE A 16 -10.08 -4.06 4.81
C ILE A 16 -10.30 -2.85 3.91
N PRO A 17 -11.53 -2.33 3.83
CA PRO A 17 -11.83 -1.17 3.01
C PRO A 17 -11.10 0.06 3.56
N ILE A 18 -10.52 0.86 2.67
CA ILE A 18 -9.98 2.19 2.97
C ILE A 18 -10.90 3.20 2.29
N THR A 19 -11.45 4.14 3.05
CA THR A 19 -12.37 5.14 2.50
C THR A 19 -11.73 6.51 2.35
N SER A 20 -10.57 6.74 2.97
CA SER A 20 -9.84 8.00 2.85
C SER A 20 -8.34 7.89 3.12
N LEU A 21 -7.57 8.83 2.57
CA LEU A 21 -6.14 8.99 2.88
C LEU A 21 -5.91 9.37 4.35
N GLN A 22 -6.91 9.93 5.03
CA GLN A 22 -6.83 10.25 6.45
C GLN A 22 -6.84 8.98 7.31
N GLU A 23 -7.68 8.00 6.97
CA GLU A 23 -7.68 6.68 7.63
C GLU A 23 -6.34 5.98 7.44
N LEU A 24 -5.83 5.99 6.21
CA LEU A 24 -4.53 5.40 5.89
C LEU A 24 -3.38 6.09 6.65
N SER A 25 -3.42 7.43 6.75
CA SER A 25 -2.47 8.18 7.57
C SER A 25 -2.54 7.75 9.03
N LYS A 26 -3.73 7.64 9.62
CA LYS A 26 -3.89 7.19 11.01
C LYS A 26 -3.29 5.80 11.22
N ALA A 27 -3.53 4.87 10.30
CA ALA A 27 -2.95 3.52 10.36
C ALA A 27 -1.41 3.56 10.36
N ILE A 28 -0.81 4.36 9.47
CA ILE A 28 0.65 4.51 9.35
C ILE A 28 1.27 5.13 10.62
N PHE A 29 0.68 6.20 11.13
CA PHE A 29 1.28 6.96 12.23
C PHE A 29 1.00 6.39 13.62
N ASN A 30 -0.15 5.72 13.83
CA ASN A 30 -0.59 5.31 15.17
C ASN A 30 -0.32 3.85 15.51
N ASN A 31 -0.48 2.93 14.55
CA ASN A 31 -0.56 1.50 14.87
C ASN A 31 0.72 0.72 14.55
N GLY A 32 1.65 1.33 13.80
CA GLY A 32 2.75 0.60 13.18
C GLY A 32 2.20 -0.30 12.08
N ILE A 33 2.64 -0.07 10.85
CA ILE A 33 2.14 -0.83 9.69
C ILE A 33 3.32 -1.45 8.97
N ILE A 34 3.15 -2.71 8.58
CA ILE A 34 4.09 -3.36 7.66
C ILE A 34 3.70 -2.87 6.27
N CYS A 35 4.64 -2.29 5.54
CA CYS A 35 4.35 -1.77 4.21
C CYS A 35 5.23 -2.43 3.16
N TYR A 36 4.61 -2.79 2.05
CA TYR A 36 5.28 -3.28 0.87
C TYR A 36 4.90 -2.43 -0.33
N ILE A 37 5.87 -2.20 -1.21
CA ILE A 37 5.67 -1.58 -2.52
C ILE A 37 5.83 -2.69 -3.56
N GLN A 38 4.77 -2.95 -4.30
CA GLN A 38 4.81 -3.80 -5.47
C GLN A 38 5.16 -2.94 -6.69
N GLU A 39 6.38 -3.11 -7.19
CA GLU A 39 6.85 -2.47 -8.41
C GLU A 39 6.45 -3.26 -9.66
N ILE A 40 6.82 -2.73 -10.83
CA ILE A 40 6.66 -3.40 -12.12
C ILE A 40 7.39 -4.77 -12.07
N GLU A 41 6.88 -5.75 -12.82
CA GLU A 41 7.37 -7.15 -12.83
C GLU A 41 7.07 -7.95 -11.55
N ASN A 42 6.12 -7.52 -10.73
CA ASN A 42 5.72 -8.17 -9.47
C ASN A 42 6.81 -8.23 -8.41
N LYS A 43 7.82 -7.36 -8.49
CA LYS A 43 8.83 -7.25 -7.44
C LYS A 43 8.24 -6.57 -6.22
N ILE A 44 8.27 -7.25 -5.08
CA ILE A 44 7.77 -6.73 -3.81
C ILE A 44 8.95 -6.27 -2.95
N ASN A 45 8.98 -4.99 -2.61
CA ASN A 45 9.99 -4.39 -1.74
C ASN A 45 9.34 -3.99 -0.41
N SER A 46 9.91 -4.41 0.73
CA SER A 46 9.47 -3.89 2.02
C SER A 46 9.99 -2.47 2.23
N ILE A 47 9.18 -1.64 2.88
CA ILE A 47 9.58 -0.33 3.38
C ILE A 47 9.34 -0.31 4.88
N SER A 48 10.33 0.19 5.64
CA SER A 48 10.18 0.31 7.08
C SER A 48 9.07 1.33 7.41
N SER A 49 8.42 1.17 8.56
CA SER A 49 7.43 2.15 9.02
C SER A 49 8.03 3.56 9.12
N ASP A 50 9.29 3.69 9.53
CA ASP A 50 9.94 4.99 9.68
C ASP A 50 10.24 5.63 8.32
N ASP A 51 10.75 4.87 7.35
CA ASP A 51 10.96 5.36 5.98
C ASP A 51 9.63 5.73 5.31
N LEU A 52 8.58 4.94 5.55
CA LEU A 52 7.24 5.22 5.05
C LEU A 52 6.71 6.54 5.62
N LYS A 53 6.87 6.77 6.93
CA LYS A 53 6.46 8.03 7.58
C LYS A 53 7.23 9.23 7.03
N LEU A 54 8.54 9.09 6.83
CA LEU A 54 9.39 10.13 6.26
C LEU A 54 8.96 10.50 4.83
N LYS A 55 8.61 9.51 4.01
CA LYS A 55 8.22 9.68 2.61
C LYS A 55 6.71 9.87 2.42
N TRP A 56 5.91 9.86 3.49
CA TRP A 56 4.46 9.81 3.41
C TRP A 56 3.87 10.99 2.64
N LEU A 57 4.41 12.19 2.84
CA LEU A 57 3.93 13.40 2.16
C LEU A 57 4.08 13.31 0.64
N ASP A 58 5.14 12.66 0.17
CA ASP A 58 5.38 12.45 -1.25
C ASP A 58 4.51 11.29 -1.74
N ILE A 59 4.59 10.13 -1.09
CA ILE A 59 3.85 8.92 -1.47
C ILE A 59 2.34 9.17 -1.56
N LYS A 60 1.75 9.86 -0.58
CA LYS A 60 0.28 10.08 -0.54
C LYS A 60 -0.27 10.85 -1.73
N ARG A 61 0.57 11.65 -2.42
CA ARG A 61 0.17 12.41 -3.61
C ARG A 61 0.03 11.54 -4.85
N HIS A 62 0.58 10.34 -4.79
CA HIS A 62 0.49 9.33 -5.84
C HIS A 62 -0.51 8.23 -5.48
N ILE A 63 -1.23 8.28 -4.36
CA ILE A 63 -2.20 7.23 -4.01
C ILE A 63 -3.57 7.55 -4.60
N THR A 64 -4.16 6.56 -5.27
CA THR A 64 -5.59 6.54 -5.58
C THR A 64 -6.31 5.54 -4.68
N LEU A 65 -7.53 5.90 -4.27
CA LEU A 65 -8.47 5.00 -3.58
C LEU A 65 -9.65 4.61 -4.47
N GLU A 66 -9.71 5.15 -5.69
CA GLU A 66 -10.71 4.81 -6.69
C GLU A 66 -10.35 3.48 -7.36
N ASP A 67 -11.34 2.78 -7.92
CA ASP A 67 -11.10 1.54 -8.67
C ASP A 67 -10.42 1.81 -10.03
N THR A 68 -10.45 3.05 -10.50
CA THR A 68 -9.86 3.48 -11.77
C THR A 68 -9.16 4.83 -11.63
N ALA A 69 -8.01 4.97 -12.28
CA ALA A 69 -7.18 6.18 -12.26
C ALA A 69 -6.43 6.35 -13.59
N TYR A 70 -6.22 7.60 -14.02
CA TYR A 70 -5.40 7.93 -15.19
C TYR A 70 -4.06 8.51 -14.75
N LEU A 71 -2.99 8.19 -15.49
CA LEU A 71 -1.63 8.64 -15.16
C LEU A 71 -1.49 10.16 -15.15
N ASP A 72 -2.21 10.83 -16.04
CA ASP A 72 -2.20 12.30 -16.19
C ASP A 72 -2.75 13.02 -14.96
N ASP A 73 -3.50 12.33 -14.10
CA ASP A 73 -4.03 12.88 -12.84
C ASP A 73 -2.98 12.91 -11.73
N PHE A 74 -1.83 12.24 -11.91
CA PHE A 74 -0.83 12.07 -10.88
C PHE A 74 0.52 12.71 -11.26
N PRO A 75 1.26 13.24 -10.26
CA PRO A 75 2.59 13.74 -10.52
C PRO A 75 3.50 12.62 -11.04
N ASP A 76 4.52 13.01 -11.82
CA ASP A 76 5.58 12.13 -12.29
C ASP A 76 5.13 10.90 -13.11
N GLY A 77 3.88 10.88 -13.58
CA GLY A 77 3.34 9.84 -14.46
C GLY A 77 3.21 8.47 -13.79
N TYR A 78 2.95 8.42 -12.50
CA TYR A 78 2.69 7.17 -11.79
C TYR A 78 1.75 7.35 -10.59
N PHE A 79 1.05 6.28 -10.23
CA PHE A 79 0.23 6.21 -9.02
C PHE A 79 0.32 4.85 -8.32
N TYR A 80 -0.23 4.77 -7.12
CA TYR A 80 -0.36 3.57 -6.32
C TYR A 80 -1.82 3.27 -6.05
N PHE A 81 -2.25 2.02 -6.27
CA PHE A 81 -3.42 1.49 -5.56
C PHE A 81 -2.97 1.06 -4.16
N ALA A 82 -3.70 1.53 -3.15
CA ALA A 82 -3.45 1.16 -1.76
C ALA A 82 -4.39 0.04 -1.33
N ASP A 83 -3.81 -1.14 -1.03
CA ASP A 83 -4.53 -2.23 -0.40
C ASP A 83 -4.14 -2.32 1.08
N LEU A 84 -5.10 -2.10 1.98
CA LEU A 84 -4.91 -2.28 3.41
C LEU A 84 -5.49 -3.62 3.83
N TRP A 85 -4.74 -4.30 4.68
CA TRP A 85 -5.03 -5.63 5.16
C TRP A 85 -4.85 -5.67 6.66
N SER A 86 -5.60 -6.55 7.33
CA SER A 86 -5.47 -6.81 8.76
C SER A 86 -5.54 -8.31 9.05
N ASN A 87 -4.84 -8.78 10.06
CA ASN A 87 -4.96 -10.15 10.56
C ASN A 87 -5.67 -10.21 11.92
N ASP A 88 -5.92 -11.42 12.40
CA ASP A 88 -6.63 -11.65 13.68
C ASP A 88 -5.88 -11.11 14.91
N SER A 89 -4.57 -10.88 14.78
CA SER A 89 -3.72 -10.27 15.81
C SER A 89 -3.83 -8.74 15.86
N GLY A 90 -4.55 -8.13 14.91
CA GLY A 90 -4.66 -6.68 14.77
C GLY A 90 -3.47 -6.01 14.07
N GLU A 91 -2.55 -6.80 13.49
CA GLU A 91 -1.48 -6.25 12.67
C GLU A 91 -2.06 -5.69 11.38
N LEU A 92 -1.46 -4.61 10.90
CA LEU A 92 -1.83 -3.97 9.64
C LEU A 92 -0.74 -4.19 8.60
N LEU A 93 -1.18 -4.47 7.39
CA LEU A 93 -0.35 -4.66 6.21
C LEU A 93 -0.85 -3.72 5.11
N LEU A 94 0.02 -2.83 4.65
CA LEU A 94 -0.23 -1.96 3.50
C LEU A 94 0.55 -2.45 2.30
N ILE A 95 -0.13 -2.61 1.17
CA ILE A 95 0.49 -2.93 -0.11
C ILE A 95 0.19 -1.77 -1.06
N LEU A 96 1.24 -1.10 -1.51
CA LEU A 96 1.19 -0.05 -2.52
C LEU A 96 1.57 -0.64 -3.88
N LYS A 97 0.61 -0.76 -4.78
CA LYS A 97 0.81 -1.33 -6.12
C LYS A 97 1.10 -0.22 -7.12
N LYS A 98 2.34 -0.13 -7.61
CA LYS A 98 2.77 0.95 -8.50
C LYS A 98 2.27 0.73 -9.93
N HIS A 99 1.61 1.73 -10.49
CA HIS A 99 1.17 1.80 -11.88
C HIS A 99 1.83 2.99 -12.57
N HIS A 100 2.28 2.76 -13.81
CA HIS A 100 2.84 3.77 -14.73
C HIS A 100 2.12 3.66 -16.07
#